data_AF-A0AA36I848-F1
#
_entry.id   AF-A0AA36I848-F1
#
_cell.length_a   1.000
_cell.length_b   1.000
_cell.length_c   1.000
_cell.angle_alpha   90.00
_cell.angle_beta   90.00
_cell.angle_gamma   90.00
#
_symmetry.space_group_name_H-M   'P 1'
#
loop_
_entity.id
_entity.type
_entity.pdbx_description
1 polymer ?
#
loop_
_entity_poly.entity_id
_entity_poly.type
_entity_poly.pdbx_seq_one_letter_code
_entity_poly.pdbx_strand_id
1 'polypeptide(L)'
;SMSSSTVHWSPGEASLSRASLNTLLQPGDKLDVTEAMMKAATIGRAAEIGNGWEPPGMISRKIASILSSRSPGSQGPAASLGAFAALLEGSSGAAPQPPAPQVKVMKSASLPTLQRSSPPFKTNWATMVPRRQPADGK
;
A
#
# COMPACT_ATOMS: atom_id res chain seq x y z
N SER A 1 7.87 -20.44 -41.14
CA SER A 1 7.02 -19.45 -40.45
C SER A 1 7.82 -18.88 -39.30
N MET A 2 8.26 -17.62 -39.38
CA MET A 2 8.94 -16.96 -38.24
C MET A 2 7.85 -16.36 -37.35
N SER A 3 7.70 -16.91 -36.15
CA SER A 3 6.77 -16.40 -35.15
C SER A 3 7.26 -15.02 -34.67
N SER A 4 6.54 -13.96 -35.06
CA SER A 4 6.79 -12.60 -34.57
C SER A 4 6.47 -12.54 -33.08
N SER A 5 7.48 -12.54 -32.22
CA SER A 5 7.33 -12.32 -30.78
C SER A 5 6.93 -10.86 -30.55
N THR A 6 5.77 -10.63 -29.94
CA THR A 6 5.38 -9.29 -29.48
C THR A 6 5.84 -9.10 -28.05
N VAL A 7 6.50 -7.97 -27.79
CA VAL A 7 6.94 -7.62 -26.43
C VAL A 7 5.75 -7.04 -25.68
N HIS A 8 5.27 -7.77 -24.68
CA HIS A 8 4.22 -7.29 -23.78
C HIS A 8 4.86 -6.56 -22.61
N TRP A 9 4.75 -5.23 -22.60
CA TRP A 9 5.17 -4.41 -21.46
C TRP A 9 4.05 -4.34 -20.44
N SER A 10 4.35 -4.69 -19.19
CA SER A 10 3.42 -4.36 -18.10
C SER A 10 3.59 -2.88 -17.68
N PRO A 11 2.52 -2.20 -17.22
CA PRO A 11 2.62 -0.80 -16.78
C PRO A 11 3.65 -0.57 -15.66
N GLY A 12 3.88 -1.59 -14.83
CA GLY A 12 4.91 -1.57 -13.78
C GLY A 12 6.34 -1.62 -14.34
N GLU A 13 6.58 -2.41 -15.39
CA GLU A 13 7.90 -2.54 -16.02
C GLU A 13 8.36 -1.23 -16.67
N ALA A 14 7.50 -0.59 -17.45
CA ALA A 14 7.84 0.68 -18.09
C ALA A 14 8.23 1.77 -17.08
N SER A 15 7.52 1.81 -15.94
CA SER A 15 7.79 2.76 -14.85
C SER A 15 9.14 2.48 -14.19
N LEU A 16 9.47 1.21 -13.94
CA LEU A 16 10.75 0.80 -13.36
C LEU A 16 11.93 1.04 -14.30
N SER A 17 11.78 0.74 -15.61
CA SER A 17 12.84 1.02 -16.60
C SER A 17 13.16 2.50 -16.68
N ARG A 18 12.15 3.37 -16.60
CA ARG A 18 12.37 4.82 -16.57
C ARG A 18 13.05 5.26 -15.29
N ALA A 19 12.63 4.73 -14.14
CA ALA A 19 13.21 5.06 -12.86
C ALA A 19 14.68 4.62 -12.76
N SER A 20 15.01 3.41 -13.22
CA SER A 20 16.39 2.90 -13.24
C SER A 20 17.29 3.70 -14.16
N LEU A 21 16.80 4.10 -15.34
CA LEU A 21 17.54 4.98 -16.23
C LEU A 21 17.81 6.33 -15.58
N ASN A 22 16.81 6.94 -14.94
CA ASN A 22 17.00 8.22 -14.24
C ASN A 22 18.05 8.13 -13.14
N THR A 23 18.07 7.03 -12.37
CA THR A 23 19.09 6.79 -11.35
C THR A 23 20.48 6.61 -11.96
N LEU A 24 20.61 5.93 -13.10
CA LEU A 24 21.89 5.80 -13.79
C LEU A 24 22.43 7.14 -14.31
N LEU A 25 21.53 8.04 -14.71
CA LEU A 25 21.87 9.38 -15.18
C LEU A 25 22.18 10.36 -14.03
N GLN A 26 21.75 10.06 -12.81
CA GLN A 26 21.96 10.90 -11.62
C GLN A 26 22.96 10.23 -10.67
N PRO A 27 24.25 10.59 -10.71
CA PRO A 27 25.26 9.96 -9.88
C PRO A 27 24.99 10.23 -8.39
N GLY A 28 24.98 9.14 -7.60
CA GLY A 28 24.90 9.20 -6.14
C GLY A 28 23.58 8.74 -5.55
N ASP A 29 22.54 8.54 -6.37
CA ASP A 29 21.24 8.09 -5.87
C ASP A 29 21.04 6.59 -6.09
N LYS A 30 20.33 5.92 -5.16
CA LYS A 30 19.99 4.50 -5.28
C LYS A 30 18.52 4.36 -5.57
N LEU A 31 18.18 3.53 -6.55
CA LEU A 31 16.79 3.26 -6.89
C LEU A 31 16.11 2.46 -5.77
N ASP A 32 15.16 3.08 -5.06
CA ASP A 32 14.22 2.36 -4.21
C ASP A 32 13.08 1.78 -5.09
N VAL A 33 13.26 0.52 -5.51
CA VAL A 33 12.32 -0.19 -6.38
C VAL A 33 10.92 -0.22 -5.78
N THR A 34 10.81 -0.45 -4.46
CA THR A 34 9.52 -0.53 -3.78
C THR A 34 8.82 0.83 -3.77
N GLU A 35 9.57 1.92 -3.59
CA GLU A 35 9.03 3.27 -3.70
C GLU A 35 8.52 3.56 -5.12
N ALA A 36 9.34 3.26 -6.13
CA ALA A 36 8.98 3.44 -7.53
C ALA A 36 7.71 2.65 -7.91
N MET A 37 7.60 1.40 -7.44
CA MET A 37 6.42 0.56 -7.66
C MET A 37 5.18 1.11 -6.96
N MET A 38 5.30 1.54 -5.70
CA MET A 38 4.16 2.12 -4.97
C MET A 38 3.64 3.39 -5.64
N LYS A 39 4.54 4.26 -6.10
CA LYS A 39 4.19 5.48 -6.86
C LYS A 39 3.50 5.12 -8.18
N ALA A 40 4.04 4.17 -8.93
CA ALA A 40 3.44 3.72 -10.18
C ALA A 40 2.03 3.14 -9.96
N ALA A 41 1.83 2.33 -8.92
CA ALA A 41 0.53 1.71 -8.61
C ALA A 41 -0.54 2.71 -8.16
N THR A 42 -0.15 3.91 -7.72
CA THR A 42 -1.06 4.88 -7.10
C THR A 42 -1.14 6.22 -7.85
N ILE A 43 -0.52 6.31 -9.02
CA ILE A 43 -0.44 7.55 -9.81
C ILE A 43 -1.82 8.12 -10.17
N GLY A 44 -2.81 7.26 -10.46
CA GLY A 44 -4.17 7.70 -10.76
C GLY A 44 -4.84 8.38 -9.57
N ARG A 45 -4.70 7.79 -8.38
CA ARG A 45 -5.25 8.36 -7.14
C ARG A 45 -4.54 9.64 -6.72
N ALA A 46 -3.22 9.71 -6.93
CA ALA A 46 -2.45 10.92 -6.70
C ALA A 46 -2.91 12.06 -7.63
N ALA A 47 -3.26 11.76 -8.89
CA ALA A 47 -3.77 12.75 -9.83
C ALA A 47 -5.17 13.28 -9.46
N GLU A 48 -6.01 12.46 -8.81
CA GLU A 48 -7.35 12.87 -8.35
C GLU A 48 -7.29 13.79 -7.12
N ILE A 49 -6.41 13.50 -6.17
CA ILE A 49 -6.36 14.20 -4.87
C ILE A 49 -5.40 15.40 -4.91
N GLY A 50 -4.38 15.35 -5.78
CA GLY A 50 -3.41 16.42 -5.98
C GLY A 50 -2.16 16.30 -5.11
N ASN A 51 -1.38 17.38 -5.08
CA ASN A 51 0.05 17.39 -4.74
C ASN A 51 0.40 17.12 -3.27
N GLY A 52 -0.58 16.88 -2.39
CA GLY A 52 -0.37 16.55 -0.98
C GLY A 52 -0.61 15.07 -0.64
N TRP A 53 -1.10 14.29 -1.59
CA TRP A 53 -1.44 12.89 -1.34
C TRP A 53 -0.24 11.97 -1.53
N GLU A 54 0.04 11.15 -0.52
CA GLU A 54 1.06 10.12 -0.58
C GLU A 54 0.46 8.72 -0.41
N PRO A 55 1.06 7.69 -1.04
CA PRO A 55 0.63 6.31 -0.86
C PRO A 55 0.78 5.89 0.61
N PRO A 56 -0.21 5.21 1.21
CA PRO A 56 -0.15 4.77 2.61
C PRO A 56 1.11 3.95 2.95
N GLY A 57 1.57 3.13 2.01
CA GLY A 57 2.81 2.35 2.16
C GLY A 57 4.07 3.21 2.26
N MET A 58 4.11 4.38 1.61
CA MET A 58 5.22 5.33 1.76
C MET A 58 5.23 5.96 3.15
N ILE A 59 4.06 6.35 3.65
CA ILE A 59 3.91 6.95 4.99
C ILE A 59 4.38 5.95 6.05
N SER A 60 3.95 4.69 5.97
CA SER A 60 4.39 3.63 6.89
C SER A 60 5.91 3.43 6.87
N ARG A 61 6.54 3.47 5.69
CA ARG A 61 8.01 3.37 5.58
C ARG A 61 8.71 4.55 6.21
N LYS A 62 8.22 5.78 6.01
CA LYS A 62 8.77 6.98 6.66
C LYS A 62 8.71 6.85 8.19
N ILE A 63 7.56 6.42 8.73
CA ILE A 63 7.39 6.18 10.17
C ILE A 63 8.35 5.10 10.65
N ALA A 64 8.44 3.97 9.93
CA ALA A 64 9.36 2.89 10.27
C ALA A 64 10.82 3.35 10.27
N SER A 65 11.26 4.13 9.28
CA SER A 65 12.61 4.71 9.24
C SER A 65 12.90 5.60 10.45
N ILE A 66 11.93 6.42 10.87
CA ILE A 66 12.07 7.26 12.08
C ILE A 66 12.18 6.38 13.33
N LEU A 67 11.32 5.37 13.47
CA LEU A 67 11.34 4.46 14.62
C LEU A 67 12.62 3.61 14.67
N SER A 68 13.09 3.12 13.52
CA SER A 68 14.32 2.32 13.41
C SER A 68 15.59 3.16 13.60
N SER A 69 15.57 4.45 13.24
CA SER A 69 16.68 5.36 13.55
C SER A 69 16.81 5.66 15.04
N ARG A 70 15.74 5.40 15.82
CA ARG A 70 15.74 5.51 17.27
C ARG A 70 16.31 4.24 17.89
N SER A 71 17.61 4.22 18.12
CA SER A 71 18.31 3.15 18.85
C SER A 71 17.60 2.81 20.18
N PRO A 72 17.50 1.53 20.58
CA PRO A 72 16.82 1.08 21.81
C PRO A 72 17.47 1.55 23.13
N GLY A 73 18.48 2.43 23.09
CA GLY A 73 19.17 2.97 24.26
C GLY A 73 18.85 4.43 24.63
N SER A 74 18.03 5.16 23.85
CA SER A 74 17.71 6.57 24.16
C SER A 74 16.31 6.74 24.74
N GLN A 75 16.22 6.70 26.07
CA GLN A 75 15.03 7.17 26.79
C GLN A 75 14.91 8.70 26.65
N GLY A 76 13.76 9.16 26.13
CA GLY A 76 13.27 10.54 26.29
C GLY A 76 12.68 11.21 25.04
N PRO A 77 11.68 12.10 25.21
CA PRO A 77 10.37 11.84 25.78
C PRO A 77 9.32 11.61 24.68
N ALA A 78 8.19 11.03 25.06
CA ALA A 78 7.03 10.71 24.23
C ALA A 78 6.25 11.96 23.73
N ALA A 79 6.94 13.01 23.29
CA ALA A 79 6.35 14.30 22.91
C ALA A 79 6.16 14.50 21.40
N SER A 80 6.85 13.75 20.52
CA SER A 80 6.77 14.01 19.07
C SER A 80 5.56 13.38 18.37
N LEU A 81 4.90 12.40 19.01
CA LEU A 81 3.62 11.85 18.52
C LEU A 81 2.46 12.84 18.73
N GLY A 82 2.52 13.67 19.78
CA GLY A 82 1.57 14.77 19.98
C GLY A 82 1.74 15.91 18.98
N ALA A 83 2.99 16.18 18.55
CA ALA A 83 3.28 17.27 17.61
C ALA A 83 2.76 17.01 16.19
N PHE A 84 2.66 15.75 15.74
CA PHE A 84 2.08 15.42 14.43
C PHE A 84 0.55 15.32 14.48
N ALA A 85 -0.02 14.86 15.61
CA ALA A 85 -1.47 14.94 15.84
C ALA A 85 -1.96 16.40 15.84
N ALA A 86 -1.21 17.31 16.48
CA ALA A 86 -1.53 18.75 16.47
C ALA A 86 -1.39 19.42 15.10
N LEU A 87 -0.59 18.88 14.17
CA LEU A 87 -0.48 19.39 12.80
C LEU A 87 -1.67 18.95 11.92
N LEU A 88 -2.23 17.77 12.20
CA LEU A 88 -3.43 17.27 11.51
C LEU A 88 -4.72 17.95 12.03
N GLU A 89 -4.66 18.53 13.23
CA GLU A 89 -5.78 19.10 13.98
C GLU A 89 -5.73 20.64 14.02
N GLY A 90 -5.37 21.25 12.88
CA GLY A 90 -5.28 22.70 12.72
C GLY A 90 -6.35 23.27 11.79
N SER A 91 -7.64 23.13 12.11
CA SER A 91 -8.72 23.97 11.54
C SER A 91 -10.07 23.78 12.23
N SER A 92 -10.22 24.23 13.49
CA SER A 92 -11.51 24.72 14.01
C SER A 92 -11.32 25.41 15.37
N GLY A 93 -11.86 26.62 15.49
CA GLY A 93 -11.61 27.53 16.59
C GLY A 93 -12.33 27.21 17.91
N ALA A 94 -11.71 27.74 18.98
CA ALA A 94 -12.30 28.41 20.15
C ALA A 94 -13.27 27.67 21.11
N ALA A 95 -12.81 27.62 22.37
CA ALA A 95 -13.54 27.79 23.66
C ALA A 95 -14.06 26.52 24.40
N PRO A 96 -14.33 26.58 25.73
CA PRO A 96 -13.69 25.75 26.75
C PRO A 96 -14.49 24.52 27.21
N GLN A 97 -13.77 23.59 27.84
CA GLN A 97 -14.25 22.36 28.49
C GLN A 97 -15.45 22.56 29.44
N PRO A 98 -16.43 21.64 29.40
CA PRO A 98 -17.14 21.17 30.59
C PRO A 98 -16.67 19.78 31.05
N PRO A 99 -16.76 19.46 32.36
CA PRO A 99 -16.21 18.24 32.96
C PRO A 99 -16.99 16.97 32.57
N ALA A 100 -16.24 15.87 32.50
CA ALA A 100 -16.65 14.54 32.07
C ALA A 100 -17.90 13.99 32.80
N PRO A 101 -18.85 13.38 32.07
CA PRO A 101 -19.74 12.39 32.64
C PRO A 101 -19.08 11.00 32.59
N GLN A 102 -18.85 10.45 33.78
CA GLN A 102 -18.52 9.04 34.03
C GLN A 102 -19.57 8.13 33.38
N VAL A 103 -19.22 7.47 32.27
CA VAL A 103 -20.08 6.41 31.70
C VAL A 103 -19.71 5.08 32.35
N LYS A 104 -20.57 4.71 33.28
CA LYS A 104 -20.67 3.44 33.98
C LYS A 104 -20.52 2.26 33.00
N VAL A 105 -19.51 1.42 33.25
CA VAL A 105 -19.32 0.14 32.56
C VAL A 105 -20.56 -0.72 32.79
N MET A 106 -21.39 -0.87 31.75
CA MET A 106 -22.44 -1.89 31.71
C MET A 106 -21.99 -3.05 30.84
N LYS A 107 -22.08 -4.21 31.47
CA LYS A 107 -21.70 -5.54 30.99
C LYS A 107 -22.78 -6.07 30.06
N SER A 108 -22.37 -6.96 29.14
CA SER A 108 -23.14 -7.95 28.39
C SER A 108 -24.15 -7.48 27.32
N ALA A 109 -23.81 -7.75 26.05
CA ALA A 109 -24.56 -8.68 25.22
C ALA A 109 -23.69 -9.15 24.04
N SER A 110 -23.48 -10.46 23.94
CA SER A 110 -22.82 -11.14 22.82
C SER A 110 -23.63 -10.97 21.53
N LEU A 111 -23.02 -10.38 20.50
CA LEU A 111 -23.58 -10.35 19.15
C LEU A 111 -23.37 -11.71 18.46
N PRO A 112 -24.34 -12.21 17.67
CA PRO A 112 -24.21 -13.48 16.97
C PRO A 112 -23.20 -13.37 15.83
N THR A 113 -22.26 -14.31 15.83
CA THR A 113 -21.33 -14.57 14.72
C THR A 113 -22.12 -14.87 13.45
N LEU A 114 -22.12 -13.93 12.50
CA LEU A 114 -22.58 -14.17 11.14
C LEU A 114 -21.61 -15.15 10.46
N GLN A 115 -22.03 -16.41 10.42
CA GLN A 115 -21.37 -17.50 9.72
C GLN A 115 -21.43 -17.23 8.20
N ARG A 116 -20.39 -16.58 7.67
CA ARG A 116 -20.21 -16.40 6.23
C ARG A 116 -19.78 -17.75 5.64
N SER A 117 -20.73 -18.48 5.07
CA SER A 117 -20.45 -19.67 4.27
C SER A 117 -19.70 -19.25 3.00
N SER A 118 -18.41 -19.58 2.96
CA SER A 118 -17.63 -19.56 1.71
C SER A 118 -18.03 -20.76 0.86
N PRO A 119 -18.43 -20.61 -0.41
CA PRO A 119 -18.42 -21.72 -1.35
C PRO A 119 -16.96 -22.06 -1.70
N PRO A 120 -16.59 -23.35 -1.81
CA PRO A 120 -15.26 -23.73 -2.29
C PRO A 120 -15.18 -23.49 -3.80
N PHE A 121 -14.65 -22.35 -4.22
CA PHE A 121 -14.15 -22.17 -5.59
C PHE A 121 -12.87 -23.01 -5.75
N LYS A 122 -13.04 -24.30 -5.99
CA LYS A 122 -11.99 -25.14 -6.56
C LYS A 122 -11.91 -24.83 -8.05
N THR A 123 -11.14 -23.80 -8.41
CA THR A 123 -10.77 -23.57 -9.81
C THR A 123 -9.77 -24.66 -10.20
N ASN A 124 -10.29 -25.73 -10.79
CA ASN A 124 -9.48 -26.76 -11.45
C ASN A 124 -8.91 -26.16 -12.75
N TRP A 125 -7.61 -25.85 -12.74
CA TRP A 125 -6.87 -25.33 -13.90
C TRP A 125 -6.64 -26.38 -15.01
N ALA A 126 -6.91 -27.66 -14.75
CA ALA A 126 -6.65 -28.75 -15.68
C ALA A 126 -7.70 -28.90 -16.80
N THR A 127 -8.81 -28.14 -16.78
CA THR A 127 -9.86 -28.22 -17.80
C THR A 127 -9.71 -27.20 -18.93
N MET A 128 -8.73 -26.28 -18.84
CA MET A 128 -8.50 -25.21 -19.82
C MET A 128 -7.35 -25.49 -20.81
N VAL A 129 -6.93 -26.75 -20.96
CA VAL A 129 -5.98 -27.13 -22.00
C VAL A 129 -6.75 -27.74 -23.18
N PRO A 130 -6.78 -27.11 -24.36
CA PRO A 130 -7.33 -27.76 -25.55
C PRO A 130 -6.47 -28.97 -25.90
N ARG A 131 -7.06 -30.16 -25.77
CA ARG A 131 -6.49 -31.44 -26.14
C ARG A 131 -6.26 -31.42 -27.66
N ARG A 132 -5.01 -31.28 -28.11
CA ARG A 132 -4.67 -31.47 -29.52
C ARG A 132 -5.01 -32.92 -29.90
N GLN A 133 -5.96 -33.09 -30.81
CA GLN A 133 -6.14 -34.37 -31.47
C GLN A 133 -4.91 -34.65 -32.35
N PRO A 134 -4.33 -35.86 -32.31
CA PRO A 134 -3.43 -36.29 -33.37
C PRO A 134 -4.25 -36.45 -34.65
N ALA A 135 -3.82 -35.76 -35.71
CA ALA A 135 -4.34 -36.00 -37.05
C ALA A 135 -3.77 -37.34 -37.54
N ASP A 136 -4.60 -38.38 -37.49
CA ASP A 136 -4.39 -39.58 -38.28
C ASP A 136 -4.64 -39.23 -39.75
N GLY A 137 -3.64 -39.44 -40.61
CA GLY A 137 -3.78 -39.16 -42.02
C GLY A 137 -2.56 -39.52 -42.86
N LYS A 138 -2.49 -40.82 -43.19
CA LYS A 138 -1.99 -41.48 -44.41
C LYS A 138 -0.69 -41.00 -45.08
#